data_AF-A0A957RJ59-F1
#
_entry.id   AF-A0A957RJ59-F1
#
_cell.length_a   1.000
_cell.length_b   1.000
_cell.length_c   1.000
_cell.angle_alpha   90.00
_cell.angle_beta   90.00
_cell.angle_gamma   90.00
#
_symmetry.space_group_name_H-M   'P 1'
#
loop_
_entity.id
_entity.type
_entity.pdbx_description
1 polymer ?
#
loop_
_entity_poly.entity_id
_entity_poly.type
_entity_poly.pdbx_seq_one_letter_code
_entity_poly.pdbx_strand_id
1 'polypeptide(L)'
;MNVVLETLALIVLFVLRLGIPIAVTILIAWGLRRLDNRWQAEAAAQQSSRAVAAGDLDAAAVTSPLAAAQPCWELNDCPEAQRGNCPACAALDIPCWMARLRADGKLPARCYGCALFRTRPPLQPASVRA
;
A
#
# COMPACT_ATOMS: atom_id res chain seq x y z
N MET A 1 -57.39 -7.27 -7.09
CA MET A 1 -56.27 -7.74 -6.25
C MET A 1 -55.22 -8.55 -7.03
N ASN A 2 -55.57 -9.19 -8.15
CA ASN A 2 -54.63 -10.00 -8.95
C ASN A 2 -53.54 -9.17 -9.65
N VAL A 3 -53.92 -8.03 -10.26
CA VAL A 3 -52.98 -7.16 -10.99
C VAL A 3 -51.82 -6.68 -10.10
N VAL A 4 -52.09 -6.35 -8.83
CA VAL A 4 -51.04 -5.93 -7.88
C VAL A 4 -50.07 -7.08 -7.59
N LEU A 5 -50.59 -8.31 -7.44
CA LEU A 5 -49.80 -9.50 -7.18
C LEU A 5 -48.95 -9.89 -8.41
N GLU A 6 -49.52 -9.81 -9.61
CA GLU A 6 -48.84 -10.08 -10.88
C GLU A 6 -47.73 -9.05 -11.15
N THR A 7 -48.01 -7.77 -10.90
CA THR A 7 -47.01 -6.69 -11.04
C THR A 7 -45.88 -6.88 -10.03
N LEU A 8 -46.19 -7.22 -8.78
CA LEU A 8 -45.18 -7.56 -7.77
C LEU A 8 -44.33 -8.77 -8.19
N ALA A 9 -44.94 -9.83 -8.73
CA ALA A 9 -44.21 -11.02 -9.17
C ALA A 9 -43.22 -10.71 -10.29
N LEU A 10 -43.61 -9.89 -11.27
CA LEU A 10 -42.73 -9.45 -12.35
C LEU A 10 -41.57 -8.59 -11.83
N ILE A 11 -41.84 -7.65 -10.92
CA ILE A 11 -40.81 -6.81 -10.29
C ILE A 11 -39.84 -7.67 -9.48
N VAL A 12 -40.34 -8.60 -8.67
CA VAL A 12 -39.50 -9.48 -7.86
C VAL A 12 -38.62 -10.36 -8.74
N LEU A 13 -39.16 -10.96 -9.80
CA LEU A 13 -38.37 -11.78 -10.72
C LEU A 13 -37.30 -10.96 -11.45
N PHE A 14 -37.64 -9.72 -11.82
CA PHE A 14 -36.71 -8.78 -12.45
C PHE A 14 -35.58 -8.38 -11.50
N VAL A 15 -35.90 -7.99 -10.27
CA VAL A 15 -34.90 -7.65 -9.24
C VAL A 15 -34.08 -8.88 -8.85
N LEU A 16 -34.67 -10.08 -8.81
CA LEU A 16 -33.92 -11.30 -8.50
C LEU A 16 -32.92 -11.61 -9.62
N ARG A 17 -33.29 -11.45 -10.89
CA ARG A 17 -32.39 -11.69 -12.02
C ARG A 17 -31.39 -10.57 -12.28
N LEU A 18 -31.71 -9.31 -11.98
CA LEU A 18 -30.82 -8.16 -12.23
C LEU A 18 -30.02 -7.78 -10.98
N GLY A 19 -30.67 -7.82 -9.82
CA GLY A 19 -30.08 -7.48 -8.54
C GLY A 19 -29.05 -8.51 -8.07
N ILE A 20 -29.29 -9.81 -8.24
CA ILE A 20 -28.29 -10.84 -7.90
C ILE A 20 -26.97 -10.65 -8.68
N PRO A 21 -26.95 -10.57 -10.02
CA PRO A 21 -25.68 -10.41 -10.74
C PRO A 21 -25.00 -9.07 -10.43
N ILE A 22 -25.76 -7.99 -10.23
CA ILE A 22 -25.19 -6.70 -9.79
C ILE A 22 -24.57 -6.82 -8.39
N ALA A 23 -25.26 -7.45 -7.44
CA ALA A 23 -24.76 -7.63 -6.09
C ALA A 23 -23.49 -8.50 -6.07
N VAL A 24 -23.47 -9.59 -6.84
CA VAL A 24 -22.31 -10.47 -6.96
C VAL A 24 -21.12 -9.72 -7.57
N THR A 25 -21.32 -8.97 -8.66
CA THR A 25 -20.24 -8.19 -9.28
C THR A 25 -19.70 -7.11 -8.34
N ILE A 26 -20.57 -6.40 -7.60
CA ILE A 26 -20.15 -5.42 -6.59
C ILE A 26 -19.32 -6.10 -5.49
N LEU A 27 -19.75 -7.26 -5.00
CA LEU A 27 -19.07 -8.00 -3.95
C LEU A 27 -17.68 -8.48 -4.41
N ILE A 28 -17.59 -9.01 -5.63
CA ILE A 28 -16.32 -9.42 -6.23
C ILE A 28 -15.40 -8.20 -6.42
N ALA A 29 -15.92 -7.11 -6.99
CA ALA A 29 -15.14 -5.89 -7.20
C ALA A 29 -14.62 -5.31 -5.87
N TRP A 30 -15.42 -5.35 -4.82
CA TRP A 30 -15.01 -4.93 -3.48
C TRP A 30 -13.90 -5.84 -2.92
N GLY A 31 -14.04 -7.15 -3.06
CA GLY A 31 -13.01 -8.12 -2.67
C GLY A 31 -11.69 -7.92 -3.40
N LEU A 32 -11.75 -7.74 -4.72
CA LEU A 32 -10.56 -7.51 -5.56
C LEU A 32 -9.87 -6.18 -5.22
N ARG A 33 -10.62 -5.08 -5.05
CA ARG A 33 -10.04 -3.78 -4.64
C ARG A 33 -9.27 -3.87 -3.33
N ARG A 34 -9.77 -4.68 -2.38
CA ARG A 34 -9.10 -4.87 -1.08
C ARG A 34 -7.75 -5.59 -1.23
N LEU A 35 -7.67 -6.58 -2.13
CA LEU A 35 -6.42 -7.29 -2.42
C LEU A 35 -5.46 -6.43 -3.25
N ASP A 36 -5.99 -5.74 -4.26
CA ASP A 36 -5.23 -4.90 -5.17
C ASP A 36 -4.49 -3.78 -4.44
N ASN A 37 -5.13 -3.13 -3.46
CA ASN A 37 -4.48 -2.10 -2.63
C ASN A 37 -3.19 -2.60 -1.95
N ARG A 38 -3.11 -3.89 -1.58
CA ARG A 38 -1.90 -4.45 -0.98
C ARG A 38 -0.81 -4.66 -2.03
N TRP A 39 -1.17 -5.22 -3.19
CA TRP A 39 -0.23 -5.45 -4.29
C TRP A 39 0.28 -4.16 -4.93
N GLN A 40 -0.55 -3.12 -5.04
CA GLN A 40 -0.09 -1.82 -5.52
C GLN A 40 0.91 -1.19 -4.55
N ALA A 41 0.70 -1.33 -3.23
CA ALA A 41 1.67 -0.86 -2.25
C ALA A 41 3.00 -1.62 -2.33
N GLU A 42 2.95 -2.94 -2.58
CA GLU A 42 4.11 -3.79 -2.86
C GLU A 42 4.86 -3.35 -4.13
N ALA A 43 4.17 -3.24 -5.26
CA ALA A 43 4.75 -2.85 -6.53
C ALA A 43 5.36 -1.46 -6.47
N ALA A 44 4.66 -0.49 -5.89
CA ALA A 44 5.17 0.87 -5.73
C ALA A 44 6.38 0.95 -4.79
N ALA A 45 6.51 0.06 -3.79
CA ALA A 45 7.71 -0.02 -2.94
C ALA A 45 8.89 -0.62 -3.69
N GLN A 46 8.64 -1.68 -4.47
CA GLN A 46 9.68 -2.31 -5.28
C GLN A 46 10.19 -1.36 -6.36
N GLN A 47 9.29 -0.67 -7.07
CA GLN A 47 9.65 0.26 -8.12
C GLN A 47 10.49 1.43 -7.60
N SER A 48 10.10 2.04 -6.47
CA SER A 48 10.90 3.11 -5.87
C SER A 48 12.27 2.63 -5.39
N SER A 49 12.35 1.43 -4.82
CA SER A 49 13.64 0.86 -4.40
C SER A 49 14.57 0.56 -5.58
N ARG A 50 14.01 0.11 -6.71
CA ARG A 50 14.75 -0.15 -7.95
C ARG A 50 15.24 1.14 -8.58
N ALA A 51 14.40 2.18 -8.66
CA ALA A 51 14.79 3.48 -9.18
C ALA A 51 15.93 4.12 -8.36
N VAL A 52 15.88 4.04 -7.03
CA VAL A 52 16.98 4.53 -6.18
C VAL A 52 18.23 3.66 -6.32
N ALA A 53 18.09 2.35 -6.50
CA ALA A 53 19.24 1.46 -6.73
C ALA A 53 19.90 1.68 -8.11
N ALA A 54 19.10 2.02 -9.13
CA ALA A 54 19.58 2.37 -10.47
C ALA A 54 20.20 3.77 -10.55
N GLY A 55 20.00 4.61 -9.52
CA GLY A 55 20.46 6.00 -9.50
C GLY A 55 19.53 6.98 -10.23
N ASP A 56 18.36 6.52 -10.69
CA ASP A 56 17.36 7.35 -11.38
C ASP A 56 16.65 8.33 -10.42
N LEU A 57 16.59 8.00 -9.13
CA LEU A 57 15.95 8.79 -8.09
C LEU A 57 16.81 8.85 -6.84
N ASP A 58 16.85 10.02 -6.20
CA ASP A 58 17.52 10.18 -4.90
C ASP A 58 16.72 9.51 -3.78
N ALA A 59 17.44 8.88 -2.83
CA ALA A 59 16.82 8.26 -1.66
C ALA A 59 15.98 9.26 -0.83
N ALA A 60 16.39 10.53 -0.80
CA ALA A 60 15.67 11.60 -0.13
C ALA A 60 14.29 11.87 -0.75
N ALA A 61 14.12 11.70 -2.07
CA ALA A 61 12.86 11.96 -2.76
C ALA A 61 11.74 10.96 -2.38
N VAL A 62 12.12 9.78 -1.89
CA VAL A 62 11.20 8.72 -1.46
C VAL A 62 11.15 8.58 0.07
N THR A 63 11.88 9.43 0.78
CA THR A 63 11.87 9.51 2.24
C THR A 63 10.62 10.27 2.70
N SER A 64 9.92 9.70 3.68
CA SER A 64 8.77 10.36 4.29
C SER A 64 9.22 11.62 5.04
N PRO A 65 8.41 12.71 5.02
CA PRO A 65 8.69 13.89 5.84
C PRO A 65 8.74 13.55 7.35
N LEU A 66 8.02 12.53 7.80
CA LEU A 66 8.11 12.05 9.18
C LEU A 66 9.46 11.38 9.47
N ALA A 67 10.04 10.69 8.48
CA ALA A 67 11.37 10.09 8.61
C ALA A 67 12.49 11.15 8.63
N ALA A 68 12.25 12.30 7.99
CA ALA A 68 13.15 13.45 8.07
C ALA A 68 13.08 14.16 9.43
N ALA A 69 11.91 14.15 10.07
CA ALA A 69 11.72 14.75 11.38
C ALA A 69 12.17 13.84 12.54
N GLN A 70 11.90 12.52 12.44
CA GLN A 70 12.22 11.56 13.50
C GLN A 70 12.66 10.20 12.93
N PRO A 71 13.66 9.56 13.55
CA PRO A 71 14.11 8.24 13.14
C PRO A 71 13.08 7.15 13.48
N CYS A 72 13.15 6.03 12.75
CA CYS A 72 12.13 5.00 12.85
C CYS A 72 12.04 4.31 14.22
N TRP A 73 13.13 4.27 14.99
CA TRP A 73 13.15 3.62 16.30
C TRP A 73 12.46 4.43 17.39
N GLU A 74 12.39 5.76 17.23
CA GLU A 74 11.69 6.66 18.15
C GLU A 74 10.19 6.59 17.89
N LEU A 75 9.78 6.59 16.61
CA LEU A 75 8.38 6.45 16.23
C LEU A 75 7.77 5.07 16.54
N ASN A 76 8.57 4.00 16.47
CA ASN A 76 8.10 2.63 16.72
C ASN A 76 8.52 2.10 18.10
N ASP A 77 8.98 2.96 19.01
CA ASP A 77 9.44 2.60 20.37
C ASP A 77 10.34 1.35 20.39
N CYS A 78 11.34 1.31 19.50
CA CYS A 78 12.19 0.13 19.35
C CYS A 78 13.27 0.11 20.46
N PRO A 79 13.35 -0.98 21.26
CA PRO A 79 14.38 -1.14 22.28
C PRO A 79 15.76 -1.34 21.64
N GLU A 80 16.83 -0.96 22.35
CA GLU A 80 18.21 -1.02 21.84
C GLU A 80 18.63 -2.41 21.34
N ALA A 81 18.15 -3.46 22.00
CA ALA A 81 18.36 -4.84 21.58
C ALA A 81 17.84 -5.13 20.15
N GLN A 82 16.76 -4.47 19.72
CA GLN A 82 16.25 -4.58 18.35
C GLN A 82 17.00 -3.67 17.38
N ARG A 83 17.59 -2.56 17.84
CA ARG A 83 18.35 -1.62 17.00
C ARG A 83 19.62 -2.27 16.44
N GLY A 84 20.32 -3.05 17.26
CA GLY A 84 21.54 -3.75 16.83
C GLY A 84 21.32 -4.76 15.71
N ASN A 85 20.12 -5.31 15.58
CA ASN A 85 19.74 -6.30 14.56
C ASN A 85 18.85 -5.73 13.45
N CYS A 86 18.60 -4.42 13.45
CA CYS A 86 17.69 -3.80 12.49
C CYS A 86 18.47 -3.20 11.31
N PRO A 87 18.27 -3.68 10.07
CA PRO A 87 18.95 -3.13 8.90
C PRO A 87 18.59 -1.65 8.64
N ALA A 88 17.41 -1.20 9.11
CA ALA A 88 17.02 0.21 9.05
C ALA A 88 17.76 1.12 10.03
N CYS A 89 18.31 0.59 11.13
CA CYS A 89 19.13 1.37 12.05
C CYS A 89 20.58 1.46 11.55
N ALA A 90 21.02 0.50 10.73
CA ALA A 90 22.37 0.47 10.14
C ALA A 90 22.52 1.40 8.93
N ALA A 91 21.43 1.67 8.19
CA ALA A 91 21.45 2.51 6.99
C ALA A 91 20.51 3.71 7.13
N LEU A 92 21.05 4.83 7.62
CA LEU A 92 20.35 6.10 7.79
C LEU A 92 20.22 6.92 6.50
N ASP A 93 21.04 6.64 5.50
CA ASP A 93 21.03 7.34 4.20
C ASP A 93 19.84 6.95 3.31
N ILE A 94 19.12 5.88 3.67
CA ILE A 94 17.95 5.38 2.95
C ILE A 94 16.77 5.23 3.91
N PRO A 95 15.52 5.36 3.43
CA PRO A 95 14.38 5.19 4.30
C PRO A 95 14.31 3.77 4.86
N CYS A 96 13.87 3.66 6.11
CA CYS A 96 13.85 2.40 6.88
C CYS A 96 13.18 1.22 6.14
N TRP A 97 12.11 1.48 5.39
CA TRP A 97 11.41 0.47 4.62
C TRP A 97 12.26 -0.05 3.44
N MET A 98 13.08 0.79 2.80
CA MET A 98 14.02 0.35 1.75
C MET A 98 15.16 -0.48 2.33
N ALA A 99 15.73 -0.05 3.46
CA ALA A 99 16.78 -0.81 4.14
C ALA A 99 16.30 -2.23 4.47
N ARG A 100 15.07 -2.35 4.99
CA ARG A 100 14.44 -3.65 5.23
C ARG A 100 14.13 -4.41 3.95
N LEU A 101 13.60 -3.76 2.92
CA LEU A 101 13.30 -4.44 1.66
C LEU A 101 14.56 -5.02 1.01
N ARG A 102 15.71 -4.32 1.12
CA ARG A 102 17.00 -4.79 0.63
C ARG A 102 17.56 -5.95 1.46
N ALA A 103 17.44 -5.89 2.78
CA ALA A 103 17.95 -6.93 3.67
C ALA A 103 17.07 -8.20 3.67
N ASP A 104 15.76 -8.03 3.78
CA ASP A 104 14.78 -9.11 3.92
C ASP A 104 14.27 -9.63 2.56
N GLY A 105 14.55 -8.92 1.45
CA GLY A 105 14.05 -9.20 0.10
C GLY A 105 12.55 -8.94 -0.12
N LYS A 106 11.77 -8.86 0.97
CA LYS A 106 10.35 -8.53 0.99
C LYS A 106 10.03 -7.62 2.16
N LEU A 107 9.06 -6.73 1.98
CA LEU A 107 8.61 -5.88 3.07
C LEU A 107 7.63 -6.65 3.96
N PRO A 108 7.82 -6.68 5.28
CA PRO A 108 6.87 -7.34 6.17
C PRO A 108 5.57 -6.56 6.29
N ALA A 109 4.47 -7.28 6.56
CA ALA A 109 3.11 -6.74 6.63
C ALA A 109 3.00 -5.46 7.50
N ARG A 110 3.74 -5.41 8.62
CA ARG A 110 3.75 -4.26 9.55
C ARG A 110 4.23 -2.96 8.90
N CYS A 111 5.15 -3.05 7.94
CA CYS A 111 5.71 -1.86 7.30
C CYS A 111 4.70 -1.17 6.37
N TYR A 112 3.77 -1.92 5.74
CA TYR A 112 2.70 -1.32 4.93
C TYR A 112 1.73 -0.46 5.75
N GLY A 113 1.57 -0.77 7.05
CA GLY A 113 0.77 0.01 7.98
C GLY A 113 1.52 1.16 8.66
N CYS A 114 2.84 1.21 8.56
CA CYS A 114 3.66 2.17 9.28
C CYS A 114 3.51 3.59 8.71
N ALA A 115 3.42 4.59 9.59
CA ALA A 115 3.27 5.99 9.19
C ALA A 115 4.41 6.46 8.25
N LEU A 116 5.64 5.99 8.48
CA LEU A 116 6.81 6.31 7.62
C LEU A 116 6.65 5.79 6.19
N PHE A 117 5.99 4.66 6.01
CA PHE A 117 5.71 4.10 4.68
C PHE A 117 4.47 4.76 4.05
N ARG A 118 3.42 5.00 4.83
CA ARG A 118 2.16 5.56 4.32
C ARG A 118 2.26 7.03 3.90
N THR A 119 3.15 7.78 4.53
CA THR A 119 3.38 9.21 4.25
C THR A 119 4.51 9.45 3.24
N ARG A 120 5.00 8.39 2.58
CA ARG A 120 6.01 8.53 1.53
C ARG A 120 5.45 9.35 0.36
N PRO A 121 6.23 10.24 -0.24
CA PRO A 121 5.83 10.91 -1.47
C PRO A 121 5.57 9.85 -2.57
N PRO A 122 4.52 10.03 -3.40
CA PRO A 122 4.39 9.22 -4.61
C PRO A 122 5.61 9.47 -5.51
N LEU A 123 6.04 8.45 -6.25
CA LEU A 123 7.11 8.58 -7.24
C LEU A 123 6.72 9.64 -8.26
N GLN A 124 7.34 10.81 -8.19
CA GLN A 124 7.16 11.83 -9.21
C GLN A 124 8.07 11.49 -10.39
N PRO A 125 7.55 11.35 -11.62
CA PRO A 125 8.35 10.95 -12.78
C PRO A 125 9.28 12.07 -13.32
N ALA A 126 9.75 13.00 -12.48
CA ALA A 126 10.27 14.29 -12.97
C ALA A 126 11.53 14.82 -12.26
N SER A 127 12.45 13.97 -11.80
CA SER A 127 13.82 14.43 -11.50
C SER A 127 14.86 13.64 -12.28
N VAL A 128 14.63 13.48 -13.58
CA VAL A 128 15.74 13.30 -14.53
C VAL A 128 16.46 14.65 -14.56
N ARG A 129 17.61 14.74 -13.89
CA ARG A 129 18.55 15.85 -14.05
C ARG A 129 18.85 16.00 -15.54
N ALA A 130 18.47 17.14 -16.12
CA ALA A 130 18.98 17.60 -17.40
C ALA A 130 20.44 18.07 -17.26
#